data_AF-A0A1Q3CD72-F1
#
_entry.id   AF-A0A1Q3CD72-F1
#
_cell.length_a   1.000
_cell.length_b   1.000
_cell.length_c   1.000
_cell.angle_alpha   90.00
_cell.angle_beta   90.00
_cell.angle_gamma   90.00
#
_symmetry.space_group_name_H-M   'P 1'
#
loop_
_entity.id
_entity.type
_entity.pdbx_description
1 polymer ?
#
loop_
_entity_poly.entity_id
_entity_poly.type
_entity_poly.pdbx_seq_one_letter_code
_entity_poly.pdbx_strand_id
1 'polypeptide(L)'
;VTYEGINQVKEAKINMLVHEYEMFTMHDNEDIKAMFTRFTNITNALQALGKVYTNSEMVRKILSPRLKKKEQVKKKKAMIATWEDSDDSSSDEEANEEVAQLALMAIEEEEDCDEVTYDEL
;
A
#
# COMPACT_ATOMS: atom_id res chain seq x y z
N VAL A 1 40.21 -18.74 21.99
CA VAL A 1 39.67 -17.98 20.83
C VAL A 1 38.16 -17.92 21.00
N THR A 2 37.58 -16.74 21.24
CA THR A 2 36.16 -16.59 21.56
C THR A 2 35.30 -16.76 20.31
N TYR A 3 34.65 -17.93 20.22
CA TYR A 3 33.70 -18.28 19.16
C TYR A 3 32.57 -17.23 19.01
N GLU A 4 32.16 -16.63 20.14
CA GLU A 4 31.14 -15.57 20.22
C GLU A 4 31.45 -14.34 19.36
N GLY A 5 32.71 -13.88 19.35
CA GLY A 5 33.11 -12.65 18.64
C GLY A 5 33.09 -12.82 17.13
N ILE A 6 33.41 -14.02 16.64
CA ILE A 6 33.41 -14.34 15.20
C ILE A 6 31.97 -14.41 14.68
N ASN A 7 31.03 -14.90 15.48
CA ASN A 7 29.62 -14.96 15.11
C ASN A 7 28.96 -13.57 15.08
N GLN A 8 29.23 -12.71 16.08
CA GLN A 8 28.69 -11.34 16.07
C GLN A 8 29.14 -10.53 14.84
N VAL A 9 30.41 -10.65 14.46
CA VAL A 9 30.94 -9.98 13.26
C VAL A 9 30.28 -10.50 11.97
N LYS A 10 30.04 -11.81 11.88
CA LYS A 10 29.32 -12.41 10.74
C LYS A 10 27.88 -11.91 10.65
N GLU A 11 27.15 -11.94 11.75
CA GLU A 11 25.76 -11.46 11.82
C GLU A 11 25.64 -9.98 11.45
N ALA A 12 26.55 -9.14 11.94
CA ALA A 12 26.59 -7.72 11.57
C ALA A 12 26.79 -7.53 10.05
N LYS A 13 27.70 -8.32 9.45
CA LYS A 13 27.96 -8.27 8.00
C LYS A 13 26.78 -8.76 7.18
N ILE A 14 26.11 -9.83 7.62
CA ILE A 14 24.87 -10.32 7.00
C ILE A 14 23.82 -9.21 7.04
N ASN A 15 23.57 -8.61 8.20
CA ASN A 15 22.57 -7.56 8.34
C ASN A 15 22.84 -6.34 7.46
N MET A 16 24.11 -5.93 7.34
CA MET A 16 24.50 -4.83 6.45
C MET A 16 24.18 -5.15 4.98
N LEU A 17 24.54 -6.35 4.52
CA LEU A 17 24.27 -6.79 3.14
C LEU A 17 22.78 -7.02 2.87
N VAL A 18 22.04 -7.55 3.84
CA VAL A 18 20.58 -7.68 3.75
C VAL A 18 19.94 -6.30 3.62
N HIS A 19 20.40 -5.31 4.39
CA HIS A 19 19.89 -3.95 4.28
C HIS A 19 20.16 -3.34 2.90
N GLU A 20 21.37 -3.53 2.37
CA GLU A 20 21.75 -3.11 1.02
C GLU A 20 20.87 -3.79 -0.05
N TYR A 21 20.65 -5.10 0.09
CA TYR A 21 19.70 -5.85 -0.75
C TYR A 21 18.29 -5.27 -0.64
N GLU A 22 17.77 -5.01 0.56
CA GLU A 22 16.42 -4.48 0.78
C GLU A 22 16.22 -3.06 0.23
N MET A 23 17.25 -2.22 0.26
CA MET A 23 17.23 -0.88 -0.31
C MET A 23 17.63 -0.82 -1.78
N PHE A 24 17.98 -1.96 -2.38
CA PHE A 24 18.43 -2.02 -3.76
C PHE A 24 17.36 -1.48 -4.72
N THR A 25 17.76 -0.48 -5.50
CA THR A 25 16.99 0.14 -6.60
C THR A 25 17.93 0.46 -7.76
N MET A 26 17.42 0.40 -8.98
CA MET A 26 18.12 0.90 -10.15
C MET A 26 18.26 2.43 -10.05
N HIS A 27 19.41 2.97 -10.45
CA HIS A 27 19.62 4.42 -10.54
C HIS A 27 19.33 4.94 -11.94
N ASP A 28 18.95 6.21 -12.06
CA ASP A 28 18.54 6.81 -13.35
C ASP A 28 19.65 6.82 -14.42
N ASN A 29 20.92 6.88 -13.98
CA ASN A 29 22.10 6.94 -14.85
C ASN A 29 22.86 5.60 -14.91
N GLU A 30 22.20 4.49 -14.57
CA GLU A 30 22.84 3.18 -14.50
C GLU A 30 22.32 2.25 -15.60
N ASP A 31 23.24 1.58 -16.30
CA ASP A 31 22.87 0.52 -17.25
C ASP A 31 22.28 -0.71 -16.53
N ILE A 32 21.30 -1.36 -17.16
CA ILE A 32 20.70 -2.61 -16.64
C ILE A 32 21.77 -3.65 -16.28
N LYS A 33 22.84 -3.75 -17.09
CA LYS A 33 23.96 -4.67 -16.84
C LYS A 33 24.77 -4.28 -15.60
N ALA A 34 25.01 -2.99 -15.40
CA ALA A 34 25.68 -2.49 -14.20
C ALA A 34 24.82 -2.73 -12.95
N MET A 35 23.52 -2.45 -13.03
CA MET A 35 22.54 -2.74 -11.97
C MET A 35 22.55 -4.24 -11.61
N PHE A 36 22.46 -5.12 -12.60
CA PHE A 36 22.47 -6.56 -12.37
C PHE A 36 23.80 -7.04 -11.76
N THR A 37 24.91 -6.42 -12.15
CA THR A 37 26.23 -6.73 -11.57
C THR A 37 26.27 -6.37 -10.08
N ARG A 38 25.80 -5.18 -9.69
CA ARG A 38 25.70 -4.80 -8.26
C ARG A 38 24.80 -5.74 -7.49
N PHE A 39 23.63 -6.06 -8.04
CA PHE A 39 22.69 -6.99 -7.44
C PHE A 39 23.32 -8.38 -7.22
N THR A 40 24.00 -8.90 -8.23
CA THR A 40 24.66 -10.22 -8.18
C THR A 40 25.77 -10.24 -7.14
N ASN A 41 26.55 -9.17 -7.02
CA ASN A 41 27.60 -9.07 -6.00
C ASN A 41 27.02 -9.18 -4.58
N ILE A 42 25.89 -8.51 -4.31
CA ILE A 42 25.21 -8.56 -3.02
C ILE A 42 24.70 -9.99 -2.74
N THR A 43 24.03 -10.63 -3.70
CA THR A 43 23.50 -11.99 -3.52
C THR A 43 24.60 -13.04 -3.36
N ASN A 44 25.71 -12.90 -4.08
CA ASN A 44 26.85 -13.80 -3.93
C ASN A 44 27.51 -13.64 -2.55
N ALA A 45 27.65 -12.41 -2.06
CA ALA A 45 28.18 -12.15 -0.72
C ALA A 45 27.27 -12.73 0.38
N LEU A 46 25.95 -12.59 0.24
CA LEU A 46 24.97 -13.19 1.15
C LEU A 46 25.01 -14.72 1.12
N GLN A 47 25.13 -15.31 -0.08
CA GLN A 47 25.24 -16.76 -0.26
C GLN A 47 26.52 -17.32 0.40
N ALA A 48 27.65 -16.63 0.26
CA ALA A 48 28.90 -16.98 0.93
C ALA A 48 28.80 -16.94 2.47
N LEU A 49 27.88 -16.13 3.00
CA LEU A 49 27.58 -16.03 4.44
C LEU A 49 26.47 -17.00 4.89
N GLY A 50 25.93 -17.84 4.00
CA GLY A 50 24.91 -18.83 4.30
C GLY A 50 23.46 -18.35 4.18
N LYS A 51 23.23 -17.14 3.63
CA LYS A 51 21.90 -16.63 3.29
C LYS A 51 21.63 -16.82 1.80
N VAL A 52 20.86 -17.85 1.46
CA VAL A 52 20.49 -18.18 0.09
C VAL A 52 19.11 -17.61 -0.24
N TYR A 53 18.99 -16.92 -1.36
CA TYR A 53 17.71 -16.46 -1.90
C TYR A 53 17.32 -17.32 -3.10
N THR A 54 16.02 -17.58 -3.23
CA THR A 54 15.50 -18.28 -4.40
C THR A 54 15.44 -17.33 -5.60
N ASN A 55 15.49 -17.90 -6.81
CA ASN A 55 15.34 -17.12 -8.05
C ASN A 55 14.03 -16.32 -8.05
N SER A 56 12.94 -16.87 -7.49
CA SER A 56 11.64 -16.17 -7.40
C SER A 56 11.73 -14.92 -6.53
N GLU A 57 12.41 -14.98 -5.39
CA GLU A 57 12.61 -13.83 -4.50
C GLU A 57 13.48 -12.76 -5.16
N MET A 58 14.57 -13.18 -5.82
CA MET A 58 15.46 -12.30 -6.55
C MET A 58 14.75 -11.57 -7.70
N VAL A 59 13.99 -12.30 -8.51
CA VAL A 59 13.21 -11.71 -9.61
C VAL A 59 12.14 -10.77 -9.04
N ARG A 60 11.40 -11.19 -8.00
CA ARG A 60 10.42 -10.33 -7.33
C ARG A 60 11.06 -9.06 -6.82
N LYS A 61 12.29 -9.12 -6.30
CA LYS A 61 13.02 -7.96 -5.79
C LYS A 61 13.35 -6.95 -6.90
N ILE A 62 13.83 -7.42 -8.05
CA ILE A 62 14.16 -6.56 -9.19
C ILE A 62 12.89 -5.99 -9.85
N LEU A 63 11.83 -6.79 -9.99
CA LEU A 63 10.56 -6.37 -10.60
C LEU A 63 9.67 -5.55 -9.66
N SER A 64 9.95 -5.55 -8.35
CA SER A 64 9.18 -4.80 -7.36
C SER A 64 9.99 -3.60 -6.86
N PRO A 65 9.99 -2.45 -7.57
CA PRO A 65 10.59 -1.19 -7.10
C PRO A 65 9.96 -0.62 -5.82
N ARG A 66 9.07 -1.39 -5.17
CA ARG A 66 8.36 -1.16 -3.90
C ARG A 66 7.51 0.12 -3.85
N LEU A 67 6.21 -0.09 -4.00
CA LEU A 67 5.17 0.64 -3.27
C LEU A 67 5.38 0.47 -1.75
N LYS A 68 6.20 1.31 -1.13
CA LYS A 68 6.19 1.53 0.32
C LYS A 68 6.17 3.03 0.59
N LYS A 69 5.01 3.65 0.41
CA LYS A 69 4.64 4.84 1.19
C LYS A 69 4.59 4.39 2.65
N LYS A 70 5.67 4.56 3.40
CA LYS A 70 5.58 4.54 4.86
C LYS A 70 5.22 5.95 5.31
N GLU A 71 3.92 6.14 5.46
CA GLU A 71 3.29 7.25 6.14
C GLU A 71 3.83 7.35 7.58
N GLN A 72 4.62 8.39 7.82
CA GLN A 72 5.11 8.77 9.14
C GLN A 72 4.91 10.29 9.27
N VAL A 73 3.66 10.76 9.36
CA VAL A 73 3.38 12.14 9.80
C VAL A 73 2.26 12.16 10.83
N LYS A 74 2.71 12.02 12.09
CA LYS A 74 2.25 12.75 13.30
C LYS A 74 0.86 12.39 13.87
N LYS A 75 0.91 11.61 14.97
CA LYS A 75 0.00 11.73 16.12
C LYS A 75 -0.20 13.21 16.49
N LYS A 76 -1.43 13.71 16.39
CA LYS A 76 -1.96 14.79 17.23
C LYS A 76 -3.34 14.35 17.74
N LYS A 77 -3.38 13.76 18.93
CA LYS A 77 -4.61 13.48 19.67
C LYS A 77 -4.39 13.98 21.10
N ALA A 78 -4.64 15.26 21.34
CA ALA A 78 -4.54 15.87 22.69
C ALA A 78 -5.26 17.23 22.87
N MET A 79 -6.20 17.64 22.00
CA MET A 79 -6.83 18.99 22.11
C MET A 79 -8.37 19.00 21.96
N ILE A 80 -9.08 17.89 22.18
CA ILE A 80 -10.54 17.80 21.94
C ILE A 80 -11.39 17.89 23.23
N ALA A 81 -10.79 18.15 24.39
CA ALA A 81 -11.46 18.03 25.69
C ALA A 81 -11.90 19.36 26.35
N THR A 82 -11.95 20.47 25.60
CA THR A 82 -12.35 21.78 26.15
C THR A 82 -13.45 22.48 25.37
N TRP A 83 -14.22 21.75 24.55
CA TRP A 83 -15.28 22.38 23.76
C TRP A 83 -16.64 21.69 23.88
N GLU A 84 -17.04 21.47 25.14
CA GLU A 84 -18.44 21.51 25.53
C GLU A 84 -18.63 22.83 26.29
N ASP A 85 -19.45 23.73 25.74
CA ASP A 85 -20.62 24.32 26.43
C ASP A 85 -20.99 25.71 25.86
N SER A 86 -21.93 25.73 24.90
CA SER A 86 -22.96 26.77 24.78
C SER A 86 -23.92 26.38 23.66
N ASP A 87 -25.04 25.78 24.05
CA ASP A 87 -26.28 25.78 23.29
C ASP A 87 -26.76 27.24 23.05
N ASP A 88 -27.03 27.61 21.80
CA ASP A 88 -28.21 28.40 21.38
C ASP A 88 -28.13 28.70 19.88
N SER A 89 -28.93 27.97 19.07
CA SER A 89 -29.90 28.52 18.10
C SER A 89 -30.26 27.46 17.06
N SER A 90 -31.53 27.05 17.07
CA SER A 90 -32.19 26.20 16.09
C SER A 90 -32.42 26.97 14.78
N SER A 91 -32.10 26.34 13.64
CA SER A 91 -32.81 26.57 12.37
C SER A 91 -32.61 25.38 11.45
N ASP A 92 -33.75 24.83 11.05
CA ASP A 92 -33.95 23.70 10.15
C ASP A 92 -33.19 23.82 8.82
N GLU A 93 -32.64 22.69 8.35
CA GLU A 93 -33.08 21.98 7.14
C GLU A 93 -31.96 21.05 6.65
N GLU A 94 -32.36 19.81 6.41
CA GLU A 94 -31.58 18.58 6.27
C GLU A 94 -30.84 18.50 4.93
N ALA A 95 -29.85 19.37 4.71
CA ALA A 95 -29.12 19.46 3.45
C ALA A 95 -28.01 18.39 3.30
N ASN A 96 -28.36 17.12 3.34
CA ASN A 96 -27.57 16.02 2.74
C ASN A 96 -28.33 14.71 2.54
N GLU A 97 -29.62 14.63 2.87
CA GLU A 97 -30.46 13.43 2.65
C GLU A 97 -31.38 13.55 1.41
N GLU A 98 -31.25 14.58 0.58
CA GLU A 98 -32.08 14.75 -0.63
C GLU A 98 -31.57 13.98 -1.86
N VAL A 99 -30.28 13.64 -1.91
CA VAL A 99 -29.66 13.02 -3.10
C VAL A 99 -30.08 11.55 -3.26
N ALA A 100 -30.31 10.84 -2.15
CA ALA A 100 -30.70 9.43 -2.18
C ALA A 100 -32.16 9.24 -2.65
N GLN A 101 -33.04 10.18 -2.30
CA GLN A 101 -34.48 10.09 -2.58
C GLN A 101 -34.78 10.28 -4.09
N LEU A 102 -33.99 11.11 -4.78
CA LEU A 102 -34.15 11.38 -6.21
C LEU A 102 -33.73 10.18 -7.08
N ALA A 103 -32.76 9.38 -6.63
CA ALA A 103 -32.36 8.16 -7.33
C ALA A 103 -33.39 7.03 -7.21
N LEU A 104 -34.16 6.98 -6.11
CA LEU A 104 -35.21 5.96 -5.92
C LEU A 104 -36.42 6.20 -6.82
N MET A 105 -36.88 7.45 -6.92
CA MET A 105 -38.02 7.86 -7.76
C MET A 105 -37.76 7.60 -9.26
N ALA A 106 -36.49 7.62 -9.70
CA ALA A 106 -36.12 7.38 -11.09
C ALA A 106 -36.07 5.88 -11.49
N ILE A 107 -36.08 4.95 -10.53
CA ILE A 107 -36.00 3.51 -10.79
C ILE A 107 -37.41 2.87 -10.76
N GLU A 108 -38.37 3.50 -10.09
CA GLU A 108 -39.74 2.99 -9.94
C GLU A 108 -40.74 3.46 -11.04
N GLU A 109 -40.31 4.24 -12.04
CA GLU A 109 -41.19 4.80 -13.10
C GLU A 109 -41.29 3.99 -14.41
N GLU A 110 -40.88 2.71 -14.44
CA GLU A 110 -41.23 1.82 -15.56
C GLU A 110 -41.81 0.49 -15.07
N GLU A 111 -43.00 0.53 -14.46
CA GLU A 111 -44.02 -0.54 -14.60
C GLU A 111 -45.42 0.06 -14.37
N ASP A 112 -46.09 0.46 -15.45
CA ASP A 112 -47.55 0.31 -15.52
C ASP A 112 -47.93 -0.10 -16.96
N CYS A 113 -48.66 -1.20 -17.03
CA CYS A 113 -48.98 -1.97 -18.21
C CYS A 113 -50.01 -1.26 -19.10
N ASP A 114 -49.78 -1.21 -20.42
CA ASP A 114 -50.88 -1.11 -21.38
C ASP A 114 -50.98 -2.41 -22.20
N GLU A 115 -52.00 -3.17 -21.81
CA GLU A 115 -52.71 -4.23 -22.52
C GLU A 115 -52.81 -3.99 -24.04
N VAL A 116 -52.17 -4.85 -24.85
CA VAL A 116 -52.49 -4.96 -26.28
C VAL A 116 -53.52 -6.07 -26.48
N THR A 117 -54.75 -5.65 -26.76
CA THR A 117 -55.87 -6.50 -27.15
C THR A 117 -55.57 -7.21 -28.47
N TYR A 118 -55.84 -8.52 -28.52
CA TYR A 118 -55.85 -9.28 -29.77
C TYR A 118 -57.20 -9.07 -30.46
N ASP A 119 -57.20 -8.41 -31.63
CA ASP A 119 -58.32 -8.49 -32.56
C ASP A 119 -57.98 -9.44 -33.71
N GLU A 120 -58.81 -10.47 -33.80
CA GLU A 120 -58.95 -11.45 -34.87
C GLU A 120 -59.44 -10.77 -36.15
N LEU A 121 -58.77 -11.03 -37.30
CA LEU A 121 -59.35 -11.23 -38.65
C LEU A 121 -58.27 -11.61 -39.68
#